data_AF-A0A3B8RVG0-F1
#
_entry.id   AF-A0A3B8RVG0-F1
#
_cell.length_a   1.000
_cell.length_b   1.000
_cell.length_c   1.000
_cell.angle_alpha   90.00
_cell.angle_beta   90.00
_cell.angle_gamma   90.00
#
_symmetry.space_group_name_H-M   'P 1'
#
loop_
_entity.id
_entity.type
_entity.pdbx_description
1 polymer ?
#
loop_
_entity_poly.entity_id
_entity_poly.type
_entity_poly.pdbx_seq_one_letter_code
_entity_poly.pdbx_strand_id
1 'polypeptide(L)' 'MKSPQQKTQLIRGLGLTAAMMIVAGSMIGSGIFRKPATMAGQLMSPELLILVWIVAGLITFIGALTNAE' A
#
# COMPACT_ATOMS: atom_id res chain seq x y z
N MET A 1 -30.03 -21.60 33.02
CA MET A 1 -30.01 -21.86 31.56
C MET A 1 -28.95 -20.99 30.93
N LYS A 2 -27.88 -21.57 30.35
CA LYS A 2 -26.87 -20.80 29.58
C LYS A 2 -27.36 -20.67 28.14
N SER A 3 -27.48 -19.44 27.66
CA SER A 3 -27.80 -19.14 26.26
C SER A 3 -26.76 -19.79 25.34
N PRO A 4 -27.15 -20.39 24.20
CA PRO A 4 -26.19 -20.97 23.27
C PRO A 4 -25.30 -19.84 22.73
N GLN A 5 -23.98 -20.01 22.91
CA GLN A 5 -22.96 -19.12 22.36
C GLN A 5 -22.98 -19.27 20.83
N GLN A 6 -23.67 -18.37 20.14
CA GLN A 6 -23.68 -18.31 18.69
C GLN A 6 -22.25 -17.97 18.22
N LYS A 7 -21.54 -18.94 17.64
CA LYS A 7 -20.22 -18.70 17.03
C LYS A 7 -20.39 -17.76 15.84
N THR A 8 -20.12 -16.47 16.02
CA THR A 8 -19.97 -15.53 14.90
C THR A 8 -18.74 -15.95 14.09
N GLN A 9 -18.96 -16.51 12.91
CA GLN A 9 -17.89 -16.85 11.98
C GLN A 9 -17.72 -15.73 10.95
N LEU A 10 -16.47 -15.40 10.62
CA LEU A 10 -16.12 -14.45 9.57
C LEU A 10 -16.54 -15.02 8.21
N ILE A 11 -17.23 -14.21 7.40
CA ILE A 11 -17.61 -14.58 6.04
C ILE A 11 -16.36 -14.55 5.16
N ARG A 12 -16.06 -15.65 4.46
CA ARG A 12 -14.96 -15.70 3.47
C ARG A 12 -15.40 -15.02 2.16
N GLY A 13 -15.55 -13.70 2.21
CA GLY A 13 -16.00 -12.89 1.07
C GLY A 13 -14.88 -12.11 0.35
N LEU A 14 -13.63 -12.23 0.81
CA LEU A 14 -12.52 -11.47 0.24
C LEU A 14 -12.04 -12.10 -1.07
N GLY A 15 -12.54 -11.57 -2.20
CA GLY A 15 -12.07 -11.90 -3.53
C GLY A 15 -10.84 -11.08 -3.95
N LEU A 16 -10.29 -11.39 -5.12
CA LEU A 16 -9.08 -10.74 -5.66
C LEU A 16 -9.20 -9.22 -5.75
N THR A 17 -10.31 -8.72 -6.29
CA THR A 17 -10.55 -7.28 -6.45
C THR A 17 -10.65 -6.56 -5.12
N ALA A 18 -11.38 -7.13 -4.16
CA ALA A 18 -11.49 -6.58 -2.82
C ALA A 18 -10.12 -6.55 -2.12
N ALA A 19 -9.32 -7.61 -2.25
CA ALA A 19 -7.97 -7.66 -1.72
C ALA A 19 -7.06 -6.59 -2.35
N MET A 20 -7.06 -6.45 -3.68
CA MET A 20 -6.29 -5.42 -4.38
C MET A 20 -6.67 -4.00 -3.93
N MET A 21 -7.97 -3.72 -3.80
CA MET A 21 -8.46 -2.40 -3.38
C MET A 21 -8.05 -2.08 -1.94
N ILE A 22 -8.08 -3.05 -1.03
CA ILE A 22 -7.58 -2.89 0.34
C ILE A 22 -6.09 -2.56 0.33
N VAL A 23 -5.29 -3.31 -0.43
CA VAL A 23 -3.84 -3.07 -0.52
C VAL A 23 -3.55 -1.69 -1.09
N ALA A 24 -4.18 -1.32 -2.21
CA ALA A 24 -4.04 0.00 -2.82
C ALA A 24 -4.43 1.13 -1.86
N GLY A 25 -5.57 0.99 -1.17
CA GLY A 25 -6.03 1.96 -0.18
C GLY A 25 -5.11 2.07 1.04
N SER A 26 -4.50 0.97 1.46
CA SER A 26 -3.57 0.96 2.59
C SER A 26 -2.20 1.58 2.25
N MET A 27 -1.76 1.50 0.99
CA MET A 27 -0.50 2.08 0.53
C MET A 27 -0.59 3.60 0.28
N ILE A 28 -1.73 4.09 -0.23
CA ILE A 28 -1.90 5.51 -0.55
C ILE A 28 -2.20 6.30 0.73
N GLY A 29 -1.16 6.91 1.30
CA GLY A 29 -1.26 7.76 2.49
C GLY A 29 -0.84 9.22 2.25
N SER A 30 -0.75 10.02 3.33
CA SER A 30 -0.34 11.44 3.26
C SER A 30 1.07 11.67 2.69
N GLY A 31 1.90 10.62 2.65
CA GLY A 31 3.26 10.65 2.13
C GLY A 31 3.36 11.12 0.68
N ILE A 32 2.41 10.73 -0.19
CA ILE A 32 2.41 11.14 -1.61
C ILE A 32 2.20 12.65 -1.79
N PHE A 33 1.52 13.31 -0.84
CA PHE A 33 1.27 14.75 -0.91
C PHE A 33 2.39 15.58 -0.28
N ARG A 34 3.04 15.07 0.78
CA ARG A 34 4.10 15.80 1.50
C ARG A 34 5.50 15.58 0.91
N LYS A 35 5.85 14.35 0.58
CA LYS A 35 7.24 14.00 0.20
C LYS A 35 7.69 14.66 -1.10
N PRO A 36 6.87 14.74 -2.17
CA PRO A 36 7.30 15.40 -3.40
C PRO A 36 7.65 16.88 -3.20
N ALA A 37 6.91 17.61 -2.35
CA ALA A 37 7.21 19.01 -2.06
C ALA A 37 8.58 19.17 -1.39
N THR A 38 8.90 18.34 -0.40
CA THR A 38 10.22 18.35 0.24
C THR A 38 11.35 17.92 -0.72
N MET A 39 11.09 16.92 -1.56
CA MET A 39 12.08 16.41 -2.52
C MET A 39 12.35 17.42 -3.64
N ALA A 40 11.33 18.12 -4.13
CA ALA A 40 11.49 19.17 -5.14
C ALA A 40 12.44 20.27 -4.65
N GLY A 41 12.33 20.68 -3.39
CA GLY A 41 13.23 21.66 -2.78
C GLY A 41 14.66 21.16 -2.57
N GLN A 42 14.86 19.86 -2.33
CA GLN A 42 16.19 19.27 -2.10
C GLN A 42 16.92 18.94 -3.40
N LEU A 43 16.18 18.44 -4.38
CA LEU A 43 16.72 17.86 -5.61
C LEU A 43 16.83 18.89 -6.73
N MET A 44 15.96 19.92 -6.71
CA MET A 44 15.89 21.00 -7.68
C MET A 44 15.81 20.55 -9.16
N SER A 45 15.47 19.29 -9.41
CA SER A 45 15.26 18.71 -10.75
C SER A 45 14.01 17.81 -10.74
N PRO A 46 13.03 18.08 -11.63
CA PRO A 46 11.84 17.25 -11.76
C PRO A 46 12.16 15.87 -12.35
N GLU A 47 13.16 15.75 -13.23
CA GLU A 47 13.56 14.47 -13.83
C GLU A 47 14.10 13.51 -12.78
N LEU A 48 14.98 14.01 -11.90
CA LEU A 48 15.53 13.23 -10.80
C LEU A 48 14.44 12.83 -9.80
N LEU A 49 13.43 13.69 -9.57
CA LEU A 49 12.33 13.37 -8.65
C LEU A 49 11.52 12.18 -9.17
N ILE A 50 11.18 12.18 -10.45
CA ILE A 50 10.47 11.06 -11.10
C ILE A 50 11.32 9.79 -11.06
N LEU A 51 12.62 9.90 -11.36
CA LEU A 51 13.55 8.76 -11.33
C LEU A 51 13.60 8.10 -9.94
N VAL A 52 13.70 8.89 -8.87
CA VAL A 52 13.71 8.38 -7.49
C VAL A 52 12.41 7.64 -7.17
N TRP A 53 11.26 8.16 -7.60
CA TRP A 53 9.97 7.48 -7.39
C TRP A 53 9.88 6.15 -8.15
N ILE A 54 10.40 6.09 -9.38
CA ILE A 54 10.46 4.85 -10.16
C ILE A 54 11.33 3.81 -9.46
N VAL A 55 12.52 4.21 -9.02
CA VAL A 55 13.46 3.30 -8.31
C VAL A 55 12.86 2.81 -6.99
N ALA A 56 12.26 3.71 -6.20
CA ALA A 56 11.58 3.34 -4.95
C ALA A 56 10.40 2.38 -5.20
N GLY A 57 9.63 2.61 -6.27
CA GLY A 57 8.56 1.72 -6.70
C GLY A 57 9.06 0.33 -7.07
N LEU A 58 10.17 0.23 -7.80
CA LEU A 58 10.79 -1.04 -8.17
C LEU A 58 11.27 -1.82 -6.94
N ILE A 59 11.93 -1.16 -6.00
CA ILE A 59 12.37 -1.77 -4.73
C ILE A 59 11.17 -2.31 -3.95
N THR A 60 10.11 -1.52 -3.86
CA THR A 60 8.87 -1.91 -3.17
C THR A 60 8.20 -3.10 -3.86
N PHE A 61 8.16 -3.12 -5.20
CA PHE A 61 7.60 -4.21 -5.97
C PHE A 61 8.35 -5.54 -5.74
N ILE A 62 9.69 -5.50 -5.76
CA ILE A 62 10.51 -6.67 -5.46
C ILE A 62 10.23 -7.17 -4.03
N GLY A 63 10.21 -6.27 -3.05
CA GLY A 63 9.89 -6.64 -1.66
C GLY A 63 8.49 -7.22 -1.51
N ALA A 64 7.50 -6.70 -2.25
CA ALA A 64 6.15 -7.24 -2.25
C ALA A 64 6.09 -8.66 -2.84
N LEU A 65 6.84 -8.93 -3.90
CA LEU A 65 6.94 -10.28 -4.49
C LEU A 65 7.57 -11.26 -3.50
N THR A 66 8.66 -10.88 -2.83
CA THR A 66 9.29 -11.71 -1.78
C THR A 66 8.38 -11.98 -0.59
N ASN A 67 7.48 -11.05 -0.23
CA ASN A 67 6.51 -11.27 0.84
C ASN A 67 5.28 -12.09 0.38
N ALA A 68 5.04 -12.18 -0.92
CA ALA A 68 3.93 -12.93 -1.49
C ALA A 68 4.26 -14.41 -1.67
N GLU A 69 5.52 -14.74 -1.91
CA GLU A 69 6.06 -16.12 -1.88
C GLU A 69 6.18 -16.66 -0.44
#